data_AF-A0A925RDI8-F1
#
_entry.id   AF-A0A925RDI8-F1
#
_cell.length_a   1.000
_cell.length_b   1.000
_cell.length_c   1.000
_cell.angle_alpha   90.00
_cell.angle_beta   90.00
_cell.angle_gamma   90.00
#
_symmetry.space_group_name_H-M   'P 1'
#
loop_
_entity.id
_entity.type
_entity.pdbx_description
1 polymer ?
#
loop_
_entity_poly.entity_id
_entity_poly.type
_entity_poly.pdbx_seq_one_letter_code
_entity_poly.pdbx_strand_id
1 'polypeptide(L)'
;RLCARYDCDVHYKAVGETPGTVEFNVDPGNLEKSSFSNRTTQNDRETLLEKKLVEVTTLDTIYQQNPDLQRPILLKIDTEGHELSVLKGATKLLPSVDFVIAESSIARRFENGYEFKDIIALMDQNGFDVFSLLTIECLEGEVRQRFADVVFKRREAASGN
;
A
#
# COMPACT_ATOMS: atom_id res chain seq x y z
N ARG A 1 -4.51 -19.10 7.02
CA ARG A 1 -4.64 -18.82 5.57
C ARG A 1 -6.03 -18.23 5.34
N LEU A 2 -6.13 -16.96 4.96
CA LEU A 2 -7.42 -16.26 4.77
C LEU A 2 -8.33 -17.01 3.79
N CYS A 3 -7.79 -17.38 2.61
CA CYS A 3 -8.54 -18.13 1.60
C CYS A 3 -8.91 -19.58 1.99
N ALA A 4 -8.46 -20.07 3.13
CA ALA A 4 -8.92 -21.37 3.65
C ALA A 4 -10.19 -21.24 4.53
N ARG A 5 -10.58 -20.02 4.88
CA ARG A 5 -11.69 -19.74 5.80
C ARG A 5 -12.76 -18.82 5.21
N TYR A 6 -12.39 -18.03 4.21
CA TYR A 6 -13.26 -17.05 3.57
C TYR A 6 -13.26 -17.25 2.07
N ASP A 7 -14.32 -16.81 1.42
CA ASP A 7 -14.36 -16.66 -0.02
C ASP A 7 -13.24 -15.71 -0.47
N CYS A 8 -12.47 -16.11 -1.48
CA CYS A 8 -11.18 -15.52 -1.77
C CYS A 8 -10.86 -15.65 -3.25
N ASP A 9 -10.56 -14.51 -3.88
CA ASP A 9 -9.86 -14.47 -5.16
C ASP A 9 -8.39 -14.06 -4.92
N VAL A 10 -7.47 -14.68 -5.66
CA VAL A 10 -6.02 -14.47 -5.53
C VAL A 10 -5.44 -14.08 -6.89
N HIS A 11 -4.95 -12.84 -6.97
CA HIS A 11 -4.26 -12.34 -8.16
C HIS A 11 -2.75 -12.36 -7.93
N TYR A 12 -2.03 -13.20 -8.69
CA TYR A 12 -0.56 -13.27 -8.68
C TYR A 12 0.06 -12.12 -9.50
N LYS A 13 -0.20 -10.88 -9.07
CA LYS A 13 0.24 -9.65 -9.75
C LYS A 13 0.71 -8.61 -8.75
N ALA A 14 1.60 -7.75 -9.19
CA ALA A 14 1.87 -6.48 -8.54
C ALA A 14 0.70 -5.52 -8.74
N VAL A 15 0.57 -4.54 -7.85
CA VAL A 15 -0.45 -3.49 -7.94
C VAL A 15 0.24 -2.13 -7.92
N GLY A 16 -0.15 -1.23 -8.81
CA GLY A 16 0.40 0.13 -8.91
C GLY A 16 -0.51 1.09 -9.68
N GLU A 17 0.04 2.25 -10.05
CA GLU A 17 -0.69 3.34 -10.71
C GLU A 17 -1.16 2.99 -12.13
N THR A 18 -0.31 2.29 -12.90
CA THR A 18 -0.60 1.90 -14.29
C THR A 18 -0.27 0.43 -14.53
N PRO A 19 -1.00 -0.27 -15.41
CA PRO A 19 -0.63 -1.62 -15.82
C PRO A 19 0.73 -1.66 -16.53
N GLY A 20 1.43 -2.78 -16.43
CA GLY A 20 2.72 -2.96 -17.11
C GLY A 20 3.50 -4.13 -16.55
N THR A 21 4.83 -4.05 -16.67
CA THR A 21 5.76 -5.02 -16.08
C THR A 21 6.84 -4.25 -15.35
N VAL A 22 7.20 -4.70 -14.16
CA VAL A 22 8.26 -4.09 -13.34
C VAL A 22 9.25 -5.16 -12.90
N GLU A 23 10.50 -4.75 -12.70
CA GLU A 23 11.50 -5.57 -12.03
C GLU A 23 11.27 -5.53 -10.52
N PHE A 24 11.11 -6.69 -9.91
CA PHE A 24 10.91 -6.88 -8.48
C PHE A 24 12.15 -7.48 -7.85
N ASN A 25 12.63 -6.84 -6.79
CA ASN A 25 13.75 -7.33 -6.01
C ASN A 25 13.23 -8.25 -4.92
N VAL A 26 13.56 -9.53 -5.01
CA VAL A 26 13.23 -10.55 -4.02
C VAL A 26 14.42 -10.73 -3.09
N ASP A 27 14.19 -10.61 -1.79
CA ASP A 27 15.16 -10.98 -0.74
C ASP A 27 14.87 -12.42 -0.28
N PRO A 28 15.67 -13.43 -0.71
CA PRO A 28 15.44 -14.82 -0.32
C PRO A 28 15.61 -15.07 1.19
N GLY A 29 16.36 -14.20 1.88
CA GLY A 29 16.58 -14.27 3.32
C GLY A 29 15.50 -13.58 4.15
N ASN A 30 14.71 -12.69 3.54
CA ASN A 30 13.55 -12.07 4.16
C ASN A 30 12.53 -11.60 3.11
N LEU A 31 11.61 -12.48 2.74
CA LEU A 31 10.62 -12.21 1.69
C LEU A 31 9.73 -11.00 1.99
N GLU A 32 9.45 -10.72 3.27
CA GLU A 32 8.62 -9.57 3.70
C GLU A 32 9.28 -8.24 3.32
N LYS A 33 10.60 -8.21 3.12
CA LYS A 33 11.33 -6.98 2.75
C LYS A 33 11.46 -6.75 1.24
N SER A 34 10.93 -7.66 0.42
CA SER A 34 10.98 -7.59 -1.04
C SER A 34 10.16 -6.42 -1.58
N SER A 35 10.70 -5.65 -2.51
CA SER A 35 10.07 -4.43 -3.04
C SER A 35 10.57 -4.11 -4.46
N PHE A 36 9.83 -3.29 -5.21
CA PHE A 36 10.36 -2.72 -6.47
C PHE A 36 11.46 -1.69 -6.20
N SER A 37 11.48 -1.06 -5.02
CA SER A 37 12.41 0.00 -4.69
C SER A 37 13.58 -0.48 -3.83
N ASN A 38 14.74 0.12 -4.08
CA ASN A 38 15.89 -0.01 -3.18
C ASN A 38 15.60 0.69 -1.85
N ARG A 39 16.04 0.09 -0.74
CA ARG A 39 15.93 0.68 0.60
C ARG A 39 17.10 1.62 0.87
N THR A 40 16.82 2.75 1.52
CA THR A 40 17.85 3.79 1.83
C THR A 40 18.88 3.35 2.87
N THR A 41 18.50 2.47 3.79
CA THR A 41 19.34 2.02 4.91
C THR A 41 19.80 0.57 4.72
N GLN A 42 20.16 0.17 3.50
CA GLN A 42 20.72 -1.17 3.25
C GLN A 42 22.13 -1.25 3.87
N ASN A 43 22.21 -1.20 5.21
CA ASN A 43 23.45 -1.46 5.94
C ASN A 43 23.73 -2.97 5.88
N ASP A 44 24.88 -3.30 5.30
CA ASP A 44 25.74 -4.46 5.66
C ASP A 44 25.20 -5.88 5.47
N ARG A 45 24.28 -6.11 4.53
CA ARG A 45 24.22 -7.42 3.88
C ARG A 45 24.42 -7.24 2.40
N GLU A 46 25.47 -7.88 1.87
CA GLU A 46 25.53 -8.29 0.47
C GLU A 46 24.41 -9.32 0.20
N THR A 47 23.15 -8.96 0.45
CA THR A 47 22.04 -9.81 0.10
C THR A 47 21.95 -9.77 -1.41
N LEU A 48 22.33 -10.86 -2.06
CA LEU A 48 22.10 -11.08 -3.49
C LEU A 48 20.57 -11.12 -3.69
N LEU A 49 20.01 -9.97 -4.07
CA LEU A 49 18.60 -9.86 -4.42
C LEU A 49 18.38 -10.59 -5.75
N GLU A 50 17.35 -11.44 -5.80
CA GLU A 50 16.88 -12.02 -7.06
C GLU A 50 15.99 -11.01 -7.77
N LYS A 51 16.26 -10.76 -9.05
CA LYS A 51 15.43 -9.90 -9.90
C LYS A 51 14.41 -10.74 -10.64
N LYS A 52 13.12 -10.39 -10.53
CA LYS A 52 12.03 -11.05 -11.24
C LYS A 52 11.16 -10.02 -11.94
N LEU A 53 10.81 -10.27 -13.20
CA LEU A 53 9.80 -9.47 -13.88
C LEU A 53 8.41 -9.91 -13.41
N VAL A 54 7.60 -8.97 -12.94
CA VAL A 54 6.24 -9.21 -12.48
C VAL A 54 5.26 -8.32 -13.24
N GLU A 55 4.10 -8.88 -13.56
CA GLU A 55 2.99 -8.12 -14.15
C GLU A 55 2.41 -7.17 -13.09
N VAL A 56 2.22 -5.92 -13.47
CA VAL A 56 1.55 -4.88 -12.68
C VAL A 56 0.15 -4.69 -13.22
N THR A 57 -0.84 -4.66 -12.32
CA THR A 57 -2.20 -4.22 -12.60
C THR A 57 -2.59 -3.07 -11.66
N THR A 58 -3.82 -2.59 -11.77
CA THR A 58 -4.36 -1.53 -10.91
C THR A 58 -5.50 -2.06 -10.05
N LEU A 59 -5.73 -1.44 -8.88
CA LEU A 59 -6.90 -1.80 -8.06
C LEU A 59 -8.21 -1.53 -8.81
N ASP A 60 -8.25 -0.52 -9.69
CA ASP A 60 -9.40 -0.26 -10.55
C ASP A 60 -9.69 -1.40 -11.53
N THR A 61 -8.65 -2.07 -12.05
CA THR A 61 -8.82 -3.24 -12.92
C THR A 61 -9.38 -4.42 -12.14
N ILE A 62 -8.80 -4.71 -10.97
CA ILE A 62 -9.27 -5.78 -10.08
C ILE A 62 -10.72 -5.52 -9.67
N TYR A 63 -11.06 -4.29 -9.29
CA TYR A 63 -12.41 -3.92 -8.87
C TYR A 63 -13.44 -4.13 -9.98
N GLN A 64 -13.13 -3.72 -11.22
CA GLN A 64 -14.02 -3.94 -12.38
C GLN A 64 -14.26 -5.42 -12.70
N GLN A 65 -13.29 -6.29 -12.40
CA GLN A 65 -13.40 -7.73 -12.60
C GLN A 65 -14.20 -8.44 -11.50
N ASN A 66 -14.49 -7.73 -10.40
CA ASN A 66 -15.17 -8.26 -9.22
C ASN A 66 -16.44 -7.46 -8.91
N PRO A 67 -17.49 -7.54 -9.76
CA PRO A 67 -18.71 -6.74 -9.61
C PRO A 67 -19.48 -7.03 -8.31
N ASP A 68 -19.27 -8.20 -7.70
CA ASP A 68 -19.91 -8.58 -6.43
C ASP A 68 -19.25 -7.93 -5.21
N LEU A 69 -18.09 -7.27 -5.37
CA LEU A 69 -17.43 -6.53 -4.29
C LEU A 69 -18.16 -5.20 -4.04
N GLN A 70 -19.04 -5.21 -3.04
CA GLN A 70 -19.88 -4.08 -2.67
C GLN A 70 -19.56 -3.56 -1.26
N ARG A 71 -20.01 -2.34 -0.96
CA ARG A 71 -19.85 -1.74 0.38
C ARG A 71 -20.51 -2.61 1.47
N PRO A 72 -19.93 -2.68 2.69
CA PRO A 72 -18.73 -1.95 3.12
C PRO A 72 -17.42 -2.61 2.64
N ILE A 73 -16.43 -1.79 2.25
CA ILE A 73 -15.11 -2.28 1.79
C ILE A 73 -14.00 -1.75 2.71
N LEU A 74 -13.16 -2.67 3.19
CA LEU A 74 -11.88 -2.38 3.84
C LEU A 74 -10.74 -2.69 2.87
N LEU A 75 -9.88 -1.70 2.61
CA LEU A 75 -8.68 -1.86 1.79
C LEU A 75 -7.43 -1.81 2.68
N LYS A 76 -6.70 -2.92 2.79
CA LYS A 76 -5.37 -2.94 3.43
C LYS A 76 -4.28 -2.87 2.35
N ILE A 77 -3.33 -1.97 2.55
CA ILE A 77 -2.16 -1.77 1.68
C ILE A 77 -0.91 -1.90 2.54
N ASP A 78 0.00 -2.73 2.07
CA ASP A 78 1.33 -2.96 2.60
C ASP A 78 2.16 -3.47 1.43
N THR A 79 2.81 -2.55 0.72
CA THR A 79 3.52 -2.85 -0.54
C THR A 79 4.98 -2.42 -0.49
N GLU A 80 5.48 -2.26 0.73
CA GLU A 80 6.87 -1.94 1.04
C GLU A 80 7.40 -0.79 0.17
N GLY A 81 6.72 0.37 0.25
CA GLY A 81 7.16 1.62 -0.37
C GLY A 81 6.40 2.04 -1.62
N HIS A 82 5.39 1.27 -2.03
CA HIS A 82 4.56 1.55 -3.21
C HIS A 82 3.12 1.94 -2.87
N GLU A 83 2.82 2.23 -1.61
CA GLU A 83 1.46 2.47 -1.14
C GLU A 83 0.82 3.64 -1.90
N LEU A 84 1.57 4.72 -2.14
CA LEU A 84 1.10 5.87 -2.92
C LEU A 84 0.75 5.48 -4.37
N SER A 85 1.57 4.66 -5.02
CA SER A 85 1.33 4.20 -6.40
C SER A 85 0.08 3.32 -6.49
N VAL A 86 -0.10 2.40 -5.54
CA VAL A 86 -1.29 1.56 -5.42
C VAL A 86 -2.56 2.42 -5.30
N LEU A 87 -2.53 3.44 -4.43
CA LEU A 87 -3.66 4.35 -4.22
C LEU A 87 -3.99 5.17 -5.47
N LYS A 88 -2.98 5.61 -6.24
CA LYS A 88 -3.20 6.30 -7.53
C LYS A 88 -3.85 5.40 -8.57
N GLY A 89 -3.62 4.09 -8.52
CA GLY A 89 -4.27 3.10 -9.37
C GLY A 89 -5.68 2.68 -8.92
N ALA A 90 -6.24 3.35 -7.91
CA ALA A 90 -7.49 2.98 -7.26
C ALA A 90 -8.59 4.05 -7.39
N THR A 91 -8.54 4.90 -8.41
CA THR A 91 -9.45 6.06 -8.57
C THR A 91 -10.94 5.69 -8.64
N LYS A 92 -11.27 4.52 -9.20
CA LYS A 92 -12.64 4.00 -9.31
C LYS A 92 -13.03 3.13 -8.12
N LEU A 93 -12.07 2.41 -7.52
CA LEU A 93 -12.31 1.61 -6.32
C LEU A 93 -12.52 2.50 -5.08
N LEU A 94 -11.66 3.51 -4.89
CA LEU A 94 -11.63 4.32 -3.68
C LEU A 94 -13.01 4.83 -3.28
N PRO A 95 -13.85 5.43 -4.17
CA PRO A 95 -15.20 5.87 -3.84
C PRO A 95 -16.09 4.83 -3.11
N SER A 96 -15.86 3.54 -3.35
CA SER A 96 -16.58 2.44 -2.70
C SER A 96 -15.93 1.97 -1.38
N VAL A 97 -14.70 2.39 -1.07
CA VAL A 97 -13.97 1.99 0.14
C VAL A 97 -14.38 2.82 1.36
N ASP A 98 -14.67 2.15 2.48
CA ASP A 98 -15.04 2.78 3.77
C ASP A 98 -13.82 3.10 4.62
N PHE A 99 -12.86 2.17 4.64
CA PHE A 99 -11.64 2.28 5.40
C PHE A 99 -10.45 1.85 4.55
N VAL A 100 -9.36 2.61 4.64
CA VAL A 100 -8.05 2.20 4.12
C VAL A 100 -7.12 2.04 5.31
N ILE A 101 -6.37 0.95 5.36
CA ILE A 101 -5.23 0.79 6.26
C ILE A 101 -4.00 0.75 5.37
N ALA A 102 -3.09 1.72 5.49
CA ALA A 102 -1.87 1.76 4.69
C ALA A 102 -0.64 1.78 5.59
N GLU A 103 0.31 0.85 5.37
CA GLU A 103 1.63 0.92 6.01
C GLU A 103 2.43 2.07 5.37
N SER A 104 2.32 3.25 5.96
CA SER A 104 2.83 4.48 5.36
C SER A 104 4.22 4.80 5.91
N SER A 105 5.18 5.02 5.01
CA SER A 105 6.52 5.46 5.38
C SER A 105 6.51 6.87 5.98
N ILE A 106 7.07 7.02 7.19
CA ILE A 106 7.26 8.32 7.88
C ILE A 106 8.68 8.84 7.65
N ALA A 107 9.68 7.97 7.80
CA ALA A 107 11.03 8.21 7.31
C ALA A 107 11.14 7.78 5.84
N ARG A 108 12.06 8.38 5.10
CA ARG A 108 12.36 7.93 3.72
C ARG A 108 13.03 6.55 3.78
N ARG A 109 12.21 5.50 3.65
CA ARG A 109 12.65 4.09 3.67
C ARG A 109 13.19 3.61 2.33
N PHE A 110 12.81 4.28 1.24
CA PHE A 110 13.08 3.85 -0.13
C PHE A 110 13.68 4.98 -0.97
N GLU A 111 14.60 4.63 -1.88
CA GLU A 111 15.15 5.56 -2.86
C GLU A 111 14.04 6.04 -3.79
N ASN A 112 13.95 7.36 -4.01
CA ASN A 112 12.89 8.01 -4.79
C ASN A 112 11.46 7.67 -4.32
N GLY A 113 11.30 7.20 -3.06
CA GLY A 113 10.00 6.93 -2.46
C GLY A 113 9.23 8.22 -2.14
N TYR A 114 7.93 8.06 -1.89
CA TYR A 114 7.06 9.15 -1.46
C TYR A 114 7.41 9.64 -0.04
N GLU A 115 6.94 10.84 0.29
CA GLU A 115 6.95 11.37 1.66
C GLU A 115 5.61 11.14 2.34
N PHE A 116 5.59 10.97 3.67
CA PHE A 116 4.35 10.72 4.43
C PHE A 116 3.20 11.68 4.06
N LYS A 117 3.53 12.97 3.89
CA LYS A 117 2.58 14.01 3.50
C LYS A 117 1.88 13.74 2.15
N ASP A 118 2.53 13.02 1.24
CA ASP A 118 1.99 12.74 -0.10
C ASP A 118 0.83 11.75 -0.02
N ILE A 119 0.92 10.74 0.86
CA ILE A 119 -0.20 9.83 1.16
C ILE A 119 -1.32 10.59 1.85
N ILE A 120 -1.01 11.40 2.87
CA ILE A 120 -2.03 12.18 3.58
C ILE A 120 -2.78 13.09 2.60
N ALA A 121 -2.06 13.81 1.73
CA ALA A 121 -2.65 14.69 0.72
C ALA A 121 -3.51 13.92 -0.29
N LEU A 122 -3.05 12.76 -0.78
CA LEU A 122 -3.83 11.95 -1.70
C LEU A 122 -5.12 11.43 -1.05
N MET A 123 -5.05 10.96 0.19
CA MET A 123 -6.20 10.45 0.92
C MET A 123 -7.22 11.55 1.21
N ASP A 124 -6.76 12.74 1.61
CA ASP A 124 -7.63 13.91 1.81
C ASP A 124 -8.37 14.29 0.51
N GLN A 125 -7.65 14.37 -0.62
CA GLN A 125 -8.21 14.63 -1.94
C GLN A 125 -9.27 13.60 -2.36
N ASN A 126 -9.14 12.35 -1.90
CA ASN A 126 -10.07 11.26 -2.18
C ASN A 126 -11.20 11.11 -1.15
N GLY A 127 -11.37 12.10 -0.26
CA GLY A 127 -12.48 12.14 0.68
C GLY A 127 -12.28 11.29 1.93
N PHE A 128 -11.04 11.12 2.39
CA PHE A 128 -10.73 10.38 3.62
C PHE A 128 -10.06 11.27 4.66
N ASP A 129 -10.37 11.02 5.92
CA ASP A 129 -9.68 11.59 7.08
C ASP A 129 -8.78 10.54 7.73
N VAL A 130 -7.67 10.97 8.34
CA VAL A 130 -6.91 10.10 9.26
C VAL A 130 -7.79 9.79 10.46
N PHE A 131 -8.05 8.51 10.67
CA PHE A 131 -8.93 8.02 11.71
C PHE A 131 -8.18 7.45 12.92
N SER A 132 -7.12 6.67 12.68
CA SER A 132 -6.33 6.04 13.74
C SER A 132 -4.93 5.68 13.25
N LEU A 133 -4.01 5.46 14.20
CA LEU A 133 -2.70 4.85 13.97
C LEU A 133 -2.65 3.55 14.76
N LEU A 134 -2.50 2.41 14.08
CA LEU A 134 -2.53 1.08 14.75
C LEU A 134 -1.14 0.68 15.25
N THR A 135 -0.15 0.88 14.39
CA THR A 135 1.25 0.57 14.65
C THR A 135 2.06 1.79 14.30
N ILE A 136 3.07 2.10 15.10
CA ILE A 136 4.06 3.15 14.81
C ILE A 136 5.43 2.56 15.12
N GLU A 137 6.22 2.32 14.09
CA GLU A 137 7.54 1.68 14.23
C GLU A 137 8.63 2.75 14.36
N CYS A 138 9.54 2.54 15.32
CA CYS A 138 10.74 3.36 15.50
C CYS A 138 11.91 2.45 15.85
N LEU A 139 13.09 2.71 15.27
CA LEU A 139 14.28 1.94 15.63
C LEU A 139 14.77 2.34 17.02
N GLU A 140 15.34 1.37 17.72
CA GLU A 140 15.94 1.61 19.03
C GLU A 140 17.01 2.71 18.95
N GLY A 141 16.89 3.72 19.82
CA GLY A 141 17.80 4.88 19.84
C GLY A 141 17.48 5.97 18.81
N GLU A 142 16.51 5.78 17.93
CA GLU A 142 16.03 6.84 17.03
C GLU A 142 14.84 7.60 17.64
N VAL A 143 14.73 8.89 17.31
CA VAL A 143 13.55 9.72 17.66
C VAL A 143 12.52 9.69 16.54
N ARG A 144 12.97 9.47 15.30
CA ARG A 144 12.13 9.53 14.11
C ARG A 144 11.47 8.18 13.86
N GLN A 145 10.15 8.18 13.69
CA GLN A 145 9.40 6.99 13.32
C GLN A 145 9.71 6.59 11.87
N ARG A 146 9.77 5.29 11.60
CA ARG A 146 10.04 4.75 10.27
C ARG A 146 8.79 4.64 9.43
N PHE A 147 7.74 4.03 9.98
CA PHE A 147 6.45 3.87 9.31
C PHE A 147 5.34 3.74 10.35
N ALA A 148 4.10 3.86 9.87
CA ALA A 148 2.92 3.57 10.67
C ALA A 148 1.82 2.91 9.84
N ASP A 149 1.06 2.02 10.46
CA ASP A 149 -0.23 1.58 9.94
C ASP A 149 -1.27 2.68 10.16
N VAL A 150 -1.49 3.50 9.14
CA VAL A 150 -2.46 4.60 9.19
C VAL A 150 -3.82 4.09 8.73
N VAL A 151 -4.82 4.28 9.57
CA VAL A 151 -6.23 4.05 9.23
C VAL A 151 -6.81 5.35 8.72
N PHE A 152 -7.34 5.32 7.51
CA PHE A 152 -8.12 6.39 6.90
C PHE A 152 -9.59 5.98 6.87
N LYS A 153 -10.48 6.88 7.28
CA LYS A 153 -11.94 6.69 7.21
C LYS A 153 -12.53 7.60 6.14
N ARG A 154 -13.41 7.07 5.29
CA ARG A 154 -14.18 7.87 4.33
C ARG A 154 -15.03 8.91 5.07
N ARG A 155 -14.99 10.15 4.59
CA ARG A 155 -15.89 11.22 5.01
C ARG A 155 -17.31 10.84 4.66
N GLU A 156 -18.23 10.99 5.61
CA GLU A 156 -19.65 10.88 5.33
C GLU A 156 -20.02 11.94 4.28
N ALA A 157 -20.83 11.57 3.30
CA ALA A 157 -21.39 12.58 2.41
C ALA A 157 -22.15 13.58 3.27
N ALA A 158 -21.84 14.88 3.12
CA ALA A 158 -22.60 15.91 3.81
C ALA A 158 -24.08 15.67 3.49
N SER A 159 -24.87 15.38 4.52
CA SER A 159 -26.32 15.31 4.37
C SER A 159 -26.75 16.68 3.84
N GLY A 160 -27.12 16.75 2.57
CA GLY A 160 -27.59 18.00 1.98
C GLY A 160 -28.77 18.51 2.78
N ASN A 161 -28.65 19.74 3.29
CA ASN A 161 -29.80 20.52 3.79
C ASN A 161 -30.68 20.94 2.62
#